data_AF-A0A9W5X3N9-F1
#
_entry.id   AF-A0A9W5X3N9-F1
#
_cell.length_a   1.000
_cell.length_b   1.000
_cell.length_c   1.000
_cell.angle_alpha   90.00
_cell.angle_beta   90.00
_cell.angle_gamma   90.00
#
_symmetry.space_group_name_H-M   'P 1'
#
loop_
_entity.id
_entity.type
_entity.pdbx_description
1 polymer ?
#
loop_
_entity_poly.entity_id
_entity_poly.type
_entity_poly.pdbx_seq_one_letter_code
_entity_poly.pdbx_strand_id
1 'polypeptide(L)'
;MGVRDLVARWAVRRPHVLPVEVPGQWRLRALLDHELALRDWPVASSPADADILAVCGQPGPELSSAVDVVWDQMPGPRVRTPVTDGDGIGSALDGALAALRDTHRDDPREPGPPHGGGDSGESDMDSHAHMESHSDMAPAGIPLAEGAEDRDGLEMDVLHVRLGPILPHWPGGFVLRCELHGDVIAGADAVSLDAGQYPLATGDRAPAARQCDHILDVLDLAGWPGAAQRARRARDALLVGAEPAETTALLDDLELAVCRSHVLRWSLNGLATLNPDDLRRRGLPATWAGDAHDRLLRQISQARENTAPEVIDADILGSLPDIVAGLDVAAARVVIAGLGIDTAEHGTR
;
A
#
# COMPACT_ATOMS: atom_id res chain seq x y z
N MET A 1 26.96 2.71 -29.44
CA MET A 1 25.75 2.48 -28.63
C MET A 1 26.19 2.00 -27.28
N GLY A 2 25.93 2.78 -26.22
CA GLY A 2 26.40 2.46 -24.87
C GLY A 2 25.53 1.40 -24.20
N VAL A 3 26.11 0.64 -23.27
CA VAL A 3 25.39 -0.32 -22.43
C VAL A 3 24.25 0.36 -21.66
N ARG A 4 24.42 1.65 -21.29
CA ARG A 4 23.39 2.48 -20.65
C ARG A 4 22.16 2.71 -21.52
N ASP A 5 22.31 3.03 -22.80
CA ASP A 5 21.17 3.18 -23.73
C ASP A 5 20.43 1.87 -23.96
N LEU A 6 21.14 0.75 -23.85
CA LEU A 6 20.57 -0.58 -24.04
C LEU A 6 19.80 -1.01 -22.78
N VAL A 7 20.34 -0.72 -21.58
CA VAL A 7 19.68 -0.94 -20.29
C VAL A 7 18.48 0.00 -20.13
N ALA A 8 18.58 1.28 -20.47
CA ALA A 8 17.45 2.22 -20.43
C ALA A 8 16.34 1.81 -21.42
N ARG A 9 16.68 1.42 -22.65
CA ARG A 9 15.69 0.86 -23.60
C ARG A 9 15.06 -0.44 -23.13
N TRP A 10 15.74 -1.22 -22.28
CA TRP A 10 15.23 -2.47 -21.74
C TRP A 10 14.36 -2.24 -20.50
N ALA A 11 14.75 -1.30 -19.62
CA ALA A 11 13.98 -0.87 -18.46
C ALA A 11 12.61 -0.31 -18.86
N VAL A 12 12.54 0.47 -19.95
CA VAL A 12 11.28 1.02 -20.48
C VAL A 12 10.38 -0.06 -21.12
N ARG A 13 10.79 -1.33 -21.25
CA ARG A 13 9.91 -2.38 -21.82
C ARG A 13 8.94 -2.97 -20.80
N ARG A 14 9.25 -2.88 -19.51
CA ARG A 14 8.43 -3.38 -18.40
C ARG A 14 8.44 -2.34 -17.27
N PRO A 15 7.83 -1.16 -17.48
CA PRO A 15 7.80 -0.13 -16.45
C PRO A 15 7.09 -0.65 -15.21
N HIS A 16 7.65 -0.34 -14.05
CA HIS A 16 7.05 -0.63 -12.77
C HIS A 16 5.98 0.42 -12.47
N VAL A 17 4.74 -0.03 -12.24
CA VAL A 17 3.60 0.86 -12.03
C VAL A 17 3.21 0.85 -10.57
N LEU A 18 3.17 2.01 -9.92
CA LEU A 18 2.64 2.21 -8.59
C LEU A 18 1.19 2.70 -8.68
N PRO A 19 0.19 1.85 -8.38
CA PRO A 19 -1.21 2.26 -8.33
C PRO A 19 -1.49 3.11 -7.09
N VAL A 20 -2.26 4.17 -7.26
CA VAL A 20 -2.85 4.94 -6.16
C VAL A 20 -4.36 4.81 -6.25
N GLU A 21 -4.96 4.10 -5.30
CA GLU A 21 -6.41 4.01 -5.16
C GLU A 21 -6.94 5.26 -4.44
N VAL A 22 -7.73 6.07 -5.14
CA VAL A 22 -8.58 7.07 -4.50
C VAL A 22 -9.69 6.34 -3.73
N PRO A 23 -10.06 6.78 -2.51
CA PRO A 23 -11.13 6.13 -1.73
C PRO A 23 -12.38 5.81 -2.56
N GLY A 24 -12.85 4.56 -2.47
CA GLY A 24 -13.98 4.04 -3.25
C GLY A 24 -13.69 3.67 -4.71
N GLN A 25 -12.52 4.02 -5.25
CA GLN A 25 -12.15 3.73 -6.66
C GLN A 25 -11.36 2.42 -6.82
N TRP A 26 -11.57 1.47 -5.90
CA TRP A 26 -10.91 0.16 -5.91
C TRP A 26 -11.08 -0.58 -7.23
N ARG A 27 -12.24 -0.44 -7.89
CA ARG A 27 -12.51 -1.14 -9.15
C ARG A 27 -11.60 -0.66 -10.26
N LEU A 28 -11.32 0.64 -10.34
CA LEU A 28 -10.36 1.19 -11.32
C LEU A 28 -8.94 0.67 -11.04
N ARG A 29 -8.53 0.59 -9.77
CA ARG A 29 -7.24 0.01 -9.41
C ARG A 29 -7.16 -1.49 -9.69
N ALA A 30 -8.22 -2.26 -9.43
CA ALA A 30 -8.26 -3.68 -9.75
C ALA A 30 -8.24 -3.96 -11.27
N LEU A 31 -8.95 -3.15 -12.06
CA LEU A 31 -8.90 -3.22 -13.53
C LEU A 31 -7.52 -2.81 -14.07
N LEU A 32 -6.87 -1.83 -13.43
CA LEU A 32 -5.49 -1.46 -13.73
C LEU A 32 -4.55 -2.64 -13.47
N ASP A 33 -4.62 -3.26 -12.29
CA ASP A 33 -3.82 -4.45 -11.95
C ASP A 33 -4.02 -5.58 -12.98
N HIS A 34 -5.26 -5.78 -13.45
CA HIS A 34 -5.57 -6.76 -14.48
C HIS A 34 -4.89 -6.43 -15.81
N GLU A 35 -5.00 -5.18 -16.28
CA GLU A 35 -4.33 -4.72 -17.51
C GLU A 35 -2.80 -4.83 -17.40
N LEU A 36 -2.23 -4.51 -16.24
CA LEU A 36 -0.79 -4.69 -15.97
C LEU A 36 -0.40 -6.17 -16.07
N ALA A 37 -1.20 -7.07 -15.51
CA ALA A 37 -0.96 -8.51 -15.60
C ALA A 37 -1.02 -9.01 -17.06
N LEU A 38 -1.96 -8.53 -17.88
CA LEU A 38 -2.04 -8.86 -19.31
C LEU A 38 -0.81 -8.39 -20.09
N ARG A 39 -0.24 -7.25 -19.69
CA ARG A 39 0.97 -6.66 -20.29
C ARG A 39 2.28 -7.23 -19.75
N ASP A 40 2.21 -8.11 -18.75
CA ASP A 40 3.37 -8.56 -17.98
C ASP A 40 4.14 -7.35 -17.40
N TRP A 41 3.44 -6.32 -16.90
CA TRP A 41 4.05 -5.18 -16.22
C TRP A 41 3.99 -5.38 -14.71
N PRO A 42 5.11 -5.19 -13.98
CA PRO A 42 5.13 -5.36 -12.53
C PRO A 42 4.41 -4.19 -11.83
N VAL A 43 3.69 -4.54 -10.76
CA VAL A 43 3.19 -3.57 -9.79
C VAL A 43 4.34 -3.23 -8.83
N ALA A 44 4.67 -1.94 -8.72
CA ALA A 44 5.73 -1.46 -7.87
C ALA A 44 5.36 -1.62 -6.38
N SER A 45 6.32 -2.03 -5.56
CA SER A 45 6.14 -2.22 -4.11
C SER A 45 6.49 -0.97 -3.30
N SER A 46 7.17 0.01 -3.91
CA SER A 46 7.57 1.27 -3.27
C SER A 46 7.74 2.38 -4.32
N PRO A 47 7.70 3.66 -3.91
CA PRO A 47 7.98 4.78 -4.82
C PRO A 47 9.37 4.69 -5.46
N ALA A 48 10.37 4.19 -4.72
CA ALA A 48 11.74 4.05 -5.20
C ALA A 48 11.89 3.03 -6.35
N ASP A 49 10.92 2.13 -6.50
CA ASP A 49 10.87 1.06 -7.51
C ASP A 49 9.90 1.40 -8.65
N ALA A 50 9.30 2.60 -8.68
CA ALA A 50 8.23 2.93 -9.60
C ALA A 50 8.68 3.87 -10.73
N ASP A 51 8.28 3.56 -11.96
CA ASP A 51 8.46 4.40 -13.15
C ASP A 51 7.16 5.17 -13.48
N ILE A 52 6.00 4.55 -13.24
CA ILE A 52 4.68 5.14 -13.52
C ILE A 52 3.88 5.24 -12.21
N LEU A 53 3.39 6.43 -11.90
CA LEU A 53 2.42 6.66 -10.84
C LEU A 53 1.01 6.74 -11.46
N ALA A 54 0.21 5.69 -11.28
CA ALA A 54 -1.13 5.60 -11.85
C ALA A 54 -2.19 5.94 -10.80
N VAL A 55 -2.86 7.08 -10.94
CA VAL A 55 -3.86 7.55 -9.96
C VAL A 55 -5.26 7.12 -10.41
N CYS A 56 -5.84 6.15 -9.71
CA CYS A 56 -7.15 5.57 -9.99
C CYS A 56 -8.26 6.39 -9.35
N GLY A 57 -8.94 7.20 -10.16
CA GLY A 57 -9.94 8.18 -9.73
C GLY A 57 -9.40 9.61 -9.67
N GLN A 58 -10.16 10.49 -9.01
CA GLN A 58 -9.77 11.88 -8.78
C GLN A 58 -9.54 12.11 -7.29
N PRO A 59 -8.30 12.38 -6.83
CA PRO A 59 -8.02 12.64 -5.42
C PRO A 59 -8.55 14.01 -5.00
N GLY A 60 -8.96 14.16 -3.73
CA GLY A 60 -9.19 15.47 -3.12
C GLY A 60 -7.88 16.20 -2.78
N PRO A 61 -7.92 17.44 -2.27
CA PRO A 61 -6.75 18.18 -1.83
C PRO A 61 -5.77 17.44 -0.90
N GLU A 62 -6.27 16.72 0.11
CA GLU A 62 -5.42 16.03 1.09
C GLU A 62 -4.69 14.84 0.45
N LEU A 63 -5.43 14.00 -0.28
CA LEU A 63 -4.83 12.87 -0.99
C LEU A 63 -3.92 13.34 -2.13
N SER A 64 -4.26 14.41 -2.84
CA SER A 64 -3.38 14.96 -3.88
C SER A 64 -2.03 15.39 -3.30
N SER A 65 -2.04 16.02 -2.12
CA SER A 65 -0.81 16.39 -1.42
C SER A 65 0.03 15.17 -1.06
N ALA A 66 -0.59 14.07 -0.63
CA ALA A 66 0.10 12.81 -0.37
C ALA A 66 0.67 12.17 -1.66
N VAL A 67 -0.06 12.25 -2.77
CA VAL A 67 0.41 11.78 -4.09
C VAL A 67 1.64 12.58 -4.54
N ASP A 68 1.68 13.89 -4.29
CA ASP A 68 2.82 14.73 -4.66
C ASP A 68 4.08 14.36 -3.84
N VAL A 69 3.92 14.06 -2.55
CA VAL A 69 5.02 13.54 -1.71
C VAL A 69 5.57 12.21 -2.25
N VAL A 70 4.70 11.28 -2.63
CA VAL A 70 5.11 9.99 -3.23
C VAL A 70 5.81 10.21 -4.57
N TRP A 71 5.27 11.10 -5.40
CA TRP A 71 5.88 11.47 -6.68
C TRP A 71 7.30 11.99 -6.51
N ASP A 72 7.55 12.84 -5.50
CA ASP A 72 8.88 13.39 -5.24
C ASP A 72 9.91 12.34 -4.83
N GLN A 73 9.46 11.24 -4.20
CA GLN A 73 10.30 10.12 -3.79
C GLN A 73 10.65 9.14 -4.93
N MET A 74 9.95 9.19 -6.06
CA MET A 74 10.23 8.30 -7.19
C MET A 74 11.51 8.72 -7.93
N PRO A 75 12.38 7.80 -8.36
CA PRO A 75 13.53 8.17 -9.18
C PRO A 75 13.11 8.66 -10.57
N GLY A 76 13.95 9.47 -11.22
CA GLY A 76 13.77 9.83 -12.63
C GLY A 76 14.37 8.77 -13.56
N PRO A 77 13.80 8.53 -14.75
CA PRO A 77 12.59 9.15 -15.31
C PRO A 77 11.30 8.53 -14.77
N ARG A 78 10.32 9.40 -14.48
CA ARG A 78 9.02 9.04 -13.91
C ARG A 78 7.88 9.71 -14.67
N VAL A 79 6.72 9.06 -14.75
CA VAL A 79 5.49 9.62 -15.36
C VAL A 79 4.30 9.42 -14.44
N ARG A 80 3.45 10.44 -14.29
CA ARG A 80 2.18 10.35 -13.58
C ARG A 80 1.06 10.28 -14.61
N THR A 81 0.15 9.32 -14.47
CA THR A 81 -1.01 9.18 -15.35
C THR A 81 -2.30 9.06 -14.54
N PRO A 82 -3.33 9.85 -14.84
CA PRO A 82 -4.65 9.62 -14.27
C PRO A 82 -5.31 8.39 -14.92
N VAL A 83 -6.02 7.62 -14.13
CA VAL A 83 -6.87 6.49 -14.54
C VAL A 83 -8.28 6.78 -14.05
N THR A 84 -9.10 7.33 -14.94
CA THR A 84 -10.45 7.81 -14.59
C THR A 84 -11.55 6.98 -15.25
N ASP A 85 -11.19 6.13 -16.21
CA ASP A 85 -12.12 5.29 -16.95
C ASP A 85 -11.52 3.89 -17.11
N GLY A 86 -12.33 2.86 -16.86
CA GLY A 86 -11.94 1.46 -16.95
C GLY A 86 -11.62 1.04 -18.38
N ASP A 87 -12.38 1.54 -19.37
CA ASP A 87 -12.15 1.22 -20.78
C ASP A 87 -10.92 1.94 -21.35
N GLY A 88 -10.52 3.05 -20.72
CA GLY A 88 -9.39 3.89 -21.11
C GLY A 88 -8.02 3.45 -20.54
N ILE A 89 -7.97 2.45 -19.66
CA ILE A 89 -6.74 2.06 -18.94
C ILE A 89 -5.60 1.73 -19.91
N GLY A 90 -5.86 0.90 -20.92
CA GLY A 90 -4.83 0.50 -21.87
C GLY A 90 -4.24 1.68 -22.64
N SER A 91 -5.08 2.65 -23.03
CA SER A 91 -4.64 3.87 -23.72
C SER A 91 -3.84 4.79 -22.78
N ALA A 92 -4.23 4.89 -21.51
CA ALA A 92 -3.49 5.65 -20.51
C ALA A 92 -2.09 5.09 -20.28
N LEU A 93 -1.95 3.75 -20.20
CA LEU A 93 -0.66 3.08 -20.05
C LEU A 93 0.23 3.23 -21.30
N ASP A 94 -0.34 3.16 -22.50
CA ASP A 94 0.39 3.40 -23.74
C ASP A 94 0.91 4.84 -23.83
N GLY A 95 0.09 5.82 -23.41
CA GLY A 95 0.48 7.22 -23.29
C GLY A 95 1.59 7.44 -22.27
N ALA A 96 1.49 6.81 -21.10
CA ALA A 96 2.50 6.89 -20.05
C ALA A 96 3.85 6.30 -20.50
N LEU A 97 3.82 5.18 -21.23
CA LEU A 97 5.00 4.56 -21.81
C LEU A 97 5.65 5.45 -22.88
N ALA A 98 4.85 6.11 -23.73
CA ALA A 98 5.37 7.06 -24.71
C ALA A 98 6.04 8.25 -24.01
N ALA A 99 5.41 8.81 -22.98
CA ALA A 99 5.97 9.90 -22.19
C ALA A 99 7.30 9.49 -21.52
N LEU A 100 7.39 8.30 -20.90
CA LEU A 100 8.64 7.80 -20.30
C LEU A 100 9.80 7.73 -21.31
N ARG A 101 9.51 7.32 -22.55
CA ARG A 101 10.50 7.26 -23.63
C ARG A 101 11.00 8.64 -24.05
N ASP A 102 10.12 9.63 -24.03
CA ASP A 102 10.46 11.02 -24.37
C ASP A 102 11.25 11.69 -23.24
N THR A 103 10.89 11.46 -21.96
CA THR A 103 11.69 11.94 -20.81
C THR A 103 13.12 11.43 -20.84
N HIS A 104 13.32 10.18 -21.29
CA HIS A 104 14.64 9.61 -21.51
C HIS A 104 15.42 10.24 -22.67
N ARG A 105 14.73 10.76 -23.70
CA ARG A 105 15.35 11.41 -24.85
C ARG A 105 15.87 12.80 -24.49
N ASP A 106 15.21 13.48 -23.57
CA ASP A 106 15.50 14.86 -23.19
C ASP A 106 16.56 15.01 -22.07
N ASP A 107 17.10 13.93 -21.49
CA ASP A 107 18.19 14.00 -20.48
C ASP A 107 19.56 14.26 -21.17
N PRO A 108 20.07 15.51 -21.18
CA PRO A 108 21.33 15.85 -21.82
C PRO A 108 22.42 15.71 -20.76
N ARG A 109 22.83 14.48 -20.46
CA ARG A 109 24.04 14.21 -19.66
C ARG A 109 25.12 13.55 -20.48
N GLU A 110 25.77 14.35 -21.33
CA GLU A 110 27.21 14.18 -21.53
C GLU A 110 27.93 14.75 -20.30
N PRO A 111 28.70 13.96 -19.54
CA PRO A 111 29.67 14.53 -18.62
C PRO A 111 30.72 15.24 -19.48
N GLY A 112 30.80 16.56 -19.39
CA GLY A 112 31.93 17.31 -19.95
C GLY A 112 33.25 16.70 -19.46
N PRO A 113 34.29 16.66 -20.29
CA PRO A 113 35.56 16.05 -19.92
C PRO A 113 36.14 16.76 -18.69
N PRO A 114 36.84 16.04 -17.80
CA PRO A 114 37.49 16.65 -16.66
C PRO A 114 38.55 17.61 -17.17
N HIS A 115 38.37 18.91 -16.89
CA HIS A 115 39.42 19.90 -17.09
C HIS A 115 40.54 19.64 -16.07
N GLY A 116 41.51 18.84 -16.50
CA GLY A 116 42.83 18.77 -15.87
C GLY A 116 43.64 20.01 -16.21
N GLY A 117 44.15 20.67 -15.18
CA GLY A 117 45.10 21.76 -15.28
C GLY A 117 45.64 22.08 -13.88
N GLY A 118 46.75 21.46 -13.52
CA GLY A 118 47.53 21.88 -12.36
C GLY A 118 48.32 23.16 -12.68
N ASP A 119 48.68 23.93 -11.66
CA ASP A 119 50.05 23.91 -11.12
C ASP A 119 50.22 24.87 -9.91
N SER A 120 51.12 24.44 -9.01
CA SER A 120 52.06 25.14 -8.13
C SER A 120 51.66 26.20 -7.08
N GLY A 121 52.16 25.98 -5.85
CA GLY A 121 52.43 27.02 -4.85
C GLY A 121 52.52 26.54 -3.39
N GLU A 122 53.71 26.13 -2.94
CA GLU A 122 54.07 25.84 -1.54
C GLU A 122 54.09 27.10 -0.65
N SER A 123 53.71 27.00 0.65
CA SER A 123 54.45 27.53 1.82
C SER A 123 53.76 27.25 3.18
N ASP A 124 54.44 26.41 3.97
CA ASP A 124 54.79 26.44 5.41
C ASP A 124 53.91 27.02 6.55
N MET A 125 53.86 26.17 7.61
CA MET A 125 53.90 26.44 9.08
C MET A 125 52.71 27.21 9.71
N ASP A 126 52.17 26.92 10.91
CA ASP A 126 52.73 26.27 12.10
C ASP A 126 51.61 25.81 13.07
N SER A 127 52.02 24.94 14.00
CA SER A 127 51.40 24.39 15.23
C SER A 127 50.22 25.10 15.93
N HIS A 128 49.33 24.32 16.58
CA HIS A 128 49.03 24.40 18.04
C HIS A 128 48.21 23.17 18.53
N ALA A 129 48.62 22.63 19.69
CA ALA A 129 47.99 21.50 20.40
C ALA A 129 47.24 21.96 21.67
N HIS A 130 46.47 21.02 22.25
CA HIS A 130 45.75 21.01 23.56
C HIS A 130 44.36 21.71 23.59
N MET A 131 43.28 21.22 24.24
CA MET A 131 43.08 20.38 25.44
C MET A 131 41.76 19.55 25.46
N GLU A 132 41.69 18.57 26.37
CA GLU A 132 40.49 17.82 26.83
C GLU A 132 39.58 18.65 27.77
N SER A 133 38.26 18.39 27.77
CA SER A 133 37.42 18.12 28.97
C SER A 133 35.90 18.22 28.67
N HIS A 134 35.19 17.17 29.09
CA HIS A 134 33.78 17.03 29.48
C HIS A 134 32.82 18.23 29.36
N SER A 135 31.68 18.02 28.68
CA SER A 135 30.31 18.27 29.19
C SER A 135 29.25 17.86 28.16
N ASP A 136 28.13 17.33 28.66
CA ASP A 136 26.90 16.93 27.97
C ASP A 136 26.51 17.83 26.79
N MET A 137 26.43 17.28 25.58
CA MET A 137 25.73 17.89 24.46
C MET A 137 25.17 16.80 23.55
N ALA A 138 23.84 16.74 23.43
CA ALA A 138 23.18 16.02 22.36
C ALA A 138 23.74 16.49 21.01
N PRO A 139 24.10 15.58 20.08
CA PRO A 139 24.65 15.99 18.80
C PRO A 139 23.57 16.72 17.98
N ALA A 140 23.91 17.91 17.49
CA ALA A 140 23.16 18.70 16.50
C ALA A 140 21.87 19.42 16.95
N GLY A 141 21.53 19.50 18.24
CA GLY A 141 20.38 20.31 18.70
C GLY A 141 19.02 19.84 18.15
N ILE A 142 18.96 18.59 17.70
CA ILE A 142 17.71 17.91 17.35
C ILE A 142 17.14 17.41 18.68
N PRO A 143 15.94 17.84 19.10
CA PRO A 143 15.32 17.30 20.30
C PRO A 143 15.18 15.79 20.14
N LEU A 144 15.75 15.06 21.11
CA LEU A 144 15.60 13.61 21.22
C LEU A 144 14.12 13.30 21.47
N ALA A 145 13.65 12.16 20.97
CA ALA A 145 12.29 11.70 21.23
C ALA A 145 12.08 11.58 22.75
N GLU A 146 10.99 12.15 23.27
CA GLU A 146 10.63 12.02 24.68
C GLU A 146 10.11 10.59 24.92
N GLY A 147 10.74 9.89 25.87
CA GLY A 147 10.36 8.53 26.26
C GLY A 147 9.09 8.50 27.11
N ALA A 148 8.34 7.39 27.01
CA ALA A 148 7.24 7.06 27.91
C ALA A 148 7.66 5.93 28.87
N GLU A 149 7.13 5.91 30.09
CA GLU A 149 7.43 4.85 31.07
C GLU A 149 6.84 3.49 30.62
N ASP A 150 7.69 2.47 30.51
CA ASP A 150 7.35 1.08 30.13
C ASP A 150 7.14 0.15 31.36
N ARG A 151 6.49 -1.02 31.15
CA ARG A 151 6.17 -2.06 32.15
C ARG A 151 7.38 -2.67 32.86
N ASP A 152 8.59 -2.57 32.32
CA ASP A 152 9.82 -3.14 32.89
C ASP A 152 10.79 -2.09 33.49
N GLY A 153 10.46 -0.81 33.38
CA GLY A 153 11.25 0.30 33.93
C GLY A 153 12.45 0.73 33.07
N LEU A 154 12.50 0.36 31.79
CA LEU A 154 13.45 0.91 30.82
C LEU A 154 12.77 1.94 29.90
N GLU A 155 13.38 3.11 29.73
CA GLU A 155 12.93 4.11 28.75
C GLU A 155 13.14 3.56 27.33
N MET A 156 12.05 3.39 26.58
CA MET A 156 12.10 2.94 25.19
C MET A 156 11.79 4.11 24.25
N ASP A 157 12.54 4.19 23.15
CA ASP A 157 12.33 5.22 22.13
C ASP A 157 10.93 5.09 21.51
N VAL A 158 10.15 6.18 21.56
CA VAL A 158 8.83 6.26 20.93
C VAL A 158 8.98 6.77 19.50
N LEU A 159 8.59 5.95 18.52
CA LEU A 159 8.62 6.33 17.10
C LEU A 159 7.21 6.61 16.57
N HIS A 160 7.02 7.78 15.96
CA HIS A 160 5.77 8.13 15.31
C HIS A 160 5.83 7.76 13.82
N VAL A 161 5.04 6.76 13.41
CA VAL A 161 5.01 6.27 12.03
C VAL A 161 3.62 6.49 11.42
N ARG A 162 3.57 6.76 10.11
CA ARG A 162 2.32 6.80 9.35
C ARG A 162 2.30 5.63 8.37
N LEU A 163 1.27 4.79 8.45
CA LEU A 163 0.99 3.74 7.49
C LEU A 163 -0.10 4.21 6.52
N GLY A 164 0.14 4.11 5.22
CA GLY A 164 -0.71 4.71 4.18
C GLY A 164 -0.41 6.21 3.95
N PRO A 165 -1.17 6.91 3.07
CA PRO A 165 -2.36 6.45 2.34
C PRO A 165 -2.07 5.62 1.09
N ILE A 166 -0.81 5.61 0.64
CA ILE A 166 -0.34 4.88 -0.54
C ILE A 166 0.63 3.81 -0.06
N LEU A 167 0.09 2.62 0.18
CA LEU A 167 0.84 1.46 0.68
C LEU A 167 0.30 0.20 -0.02
N PRO A 168 1.14 -0.75 -0.45
CA PRO A 168 0.65 -1.99 -1.02
C PRO A 168 -0.24 -2.76 -0.04
N HIS A 169 -1.31 -3.36 -0.54
CA HIS A 169 -2.29 -4.14 0.24
C HIS A 169 -2.90 -3.33 1.40
N TRP A 170 -3.23 -2.07 1.12
CA TRP A 170 -3.77 -1.13 2.09
C TRP A 170 -4.99 -0.42 1.50
N PRO A 171 -6.03 -0.14 2.30
CA PRO A 171 -7.22 0.55 1.81
C PRO A 171 -6.87 1.94 1.24
N GLY A 172 -7.45 2.30 0.09
CA GLY A 172 -7.16 3.57 -0.58
C GLY A 172 -7.48 4.78 0.31
N GLY A 173 -6.51 5.68 0.49
CA GLY A 173 -6.67 6.89 1.30
C GLY A 173 -6.72 6.66 2.82
N PHE A 174 -6.64 5.43 3.31
CA PHE A 174 -6.60 5.15 4.75
C PHE A 174 -5.23 5.49 5.33
N VAL A 175 -5.19 6.17 6.47
CA VAL A 175 -3.96 6.50 7.20
C VAL A 175 -4.10 6.01 8.64
N LEU A 176 -3.15 5.18 9.07
CA LEU A 176 -2.98 4.82 10.47
C LEU A 176 -1.72 5.50 11.00
N ARG A 177 -1.90 6.42 11.95
CA ARG A 177 -0.81 7.09 12.66
C ARG A 177 -0.51 6.25 13.90
N CYS A 178 0.68 5.68 13.99
CA CYS A 178 1.07 4.78 15.05
C CYS A 178 2.15 5.41 15.93
N GLU A 179 2.00 5.21 17.23
CA GLU A 179 3.07 5.33 18.22
C GLU A 179 3.67 3.94 18.41
N LEU A 180 4.91 3.76 17.98
CA LEU A 180 5.63 2.48 18.05
C LEU A 180 6.58 2.46 19.23
N HIS A 181 6.52 1.36 19.96
CA HIS A 181 7.38 0.97 21.05
C HIS A 181 8.18 -0.25 20.54
N GLY A 182 9.35 0.01 19.96
CA GLY A 182 10.03 -0.98 19.14
C GLY A 182 9.25 -1.29 17.86
N ASP A 183 8.79 -2.53 17.69
CA ASP A 183 7.94 -2.97 16.58
C ASP A 183 6.44 -3.01 16.92
N VAL A 184 6.08 -2.81 18.19
CA VAL A 184 4.71 -2.90 18.70
C VAL A 184 4.01 -1.54 18.64
N ILE A 185 2.77 -1.52 18.19
CA ILE A 185 1.88 -0.35 18.22
C ILE A 185 1.37 -0.16 19.65
N ALA A 186 1.85 0.89 20.32
CA ALA A 186 1.38 1.27 21.66
C ALA A 186 0.11 2.12 21.61
N GLY A 187 0.04 3.02 20.63
CA GLY A 187 -1.09 3.91 20.37
C GLY A 187 -1.31 4.08 18.87
N ALA A 188 -2.55 4.35 18.47
CA ALA A 188 -2.86 4.63 17.08
C ALA A 188 -4.01 5.63 16.92
N ASP A 189 -4.04 6.29 15.76
CA ASP A 189 -5.12 7.16 15.30
C ASP A 189 -5.41 6.85 13.82
N ALA A 190 -6.68 6.79 13.45
CA ALA A 190 -7.15 6.32 12.17
C ALA A 190 -7.88 7.45 11.42
N VAL A 191 -7.42 7.78 10.21
CA VAL A 191 -7.98 8.86 9.38
C VAL A 191 -8.17 8.36 7.95
N SER A 192 -9.24 8.79 7.29
CA SER A 192 -9.40 8.63 5.84
C SER A 192 -9.15 9.97 5.16
N LEU A 193 -8.29 9.97 4.15
CA LEU A 193 -8.07 11.15 3.30
C LEU A 193 -9.17 11.30 2.27
N ASP A 194 -9.21 12.49 1.70
CA ASP A 194 -10.31 12.94 0.86
C ASP A 194 -10.33 12.35 -0.57
N ALA A 195 -11.55 12.17 -1.08
CA ALA A 195 -11.81 11.82 -2.47
C ALA A 195 -12.43 12.99 -3.23
N GLY A 196 -12.03 13.18 -4.49
CA GLY A 196 -12.75 14.05 -5.41
C GLY A 196 -14.11 13.45 -5.75
N GLN A 197 -15.09 14.31 -6.09
CA GLN A 197 -16.40 13.86 -6.54
C GLN A 197 -16.28 13.13 -7.88
N TYR A 198 -16.31 11.79 -7.83
CA TYR A 198 -16.19 10.96 -9.01
C TYR A 198 -17.18 9.80 -8.97
N PRO A 199 -17.87 9.45 -10.08
CA PRO A 199 -18.77 8.32 -10.11
C PRO A 199 -18.06 7.03 -9.69
N LEU A 200 -18.68 6.27 -8.80
CA LEU A 200 -18.22 4.93 -8.47
C LEU A 200 -18.59 3.99 -9.63
N ALA A 201 -17.61 3.24 -10.12
CA ALA A 201 -17.86 2.24 -11.15
C ALA A 201 -18.69 1.08 -10.57
N THR A 202 -19.91 0.90 -11.08
CA THR A 202 -20.87 -0.12 -10.62
C THR A 202 -20.77 -1.41 -11.43
N GLY A 203 -21.30 -2.52 -10.89
CA GLY A 203 -21.44 -3.78 -11.60
C GLY A 203 -22.00 -4.89 -10.71
N ASP A 204 -22.80 -5.79 -11.29
CA ASP A 204 -23.58 -6.78 -10.52
C ASP A 204 -22.72 -7.76 -9.70
N ARG A 205 -21.49 -8.06 -10.17
CA ARG A 205 -20.50 -8.91 -9.46
C ARG A 205 -19.37 -8.12 -8.81
N ALA A 206 -19.50 -6.80 -8.72
CA ALA A 206 -18.53 -5.95 -8.04
C ALA A 206 -18.32 -6.36 -6.56
N PRO A 207 -19.36 -6.76 -5.79
CA PRO A 207 -19.19 -7.28 -4.43
C PRO A 207 -18.24 -8.48 -4.33
N ALA A 208 -18.48 -9.55 -5.11
CA ALA A 208 -17.64 -10.74 -5.09
C ALA A 208 -16.20 -10.43 -5.51
N ALA A 209 -16.01 -9.56 -6.52
CA ALA A 209 -14.68 -9.14 -6.94
C ALA A 209 -13.95 -8.35 -5.85
N ARG A 210 -14.65 -7.47 -5.11
CA ARG A 210 -14.06 -6.74 -3.98
C ARG A 210 -13.65 -7.67 -2.84
N GLN A 211 -14.48 -8.67 -2.53
CA GLN A 211 -14.11 -9.69 -1.53
C GLN A 211 -12.85 -10.44 -1.97
N CYS A 212 -12.74 -10.84 -3.24
CA CYS A 212 -11.53 -11.48 -3.78
C CYS A 212 -10.29 -10.59 -3.69
N ASP A 213 -10.47 -9.28 -3.82
CA ASP A 213 -9.40 -8.29 -3.68
C ASP A 213 -8.89 -8.18 -2.23
N HIS A 214 -9.79 -8.15 -1.24
CA HIS A 214 -9.40 -8.22 0.18
C HIS A 214 -8.74 -9.56 0.54
N ILE A 215 -9.25 -10.68 0.00
CA ILE A 215 -8.64 -12.00 0.19
C ILE A 215 -7.22 -12.02 -0.40
N LEU A 216 -7.02 -11.40 -1.56
CA LEU A 216 -5.69 -11.24 -2.17
C LEU A 216 -4.74 -10.49 -1.24
N ASP A 217 -5.17 -9.37 -0.68
CA ASP A 217 -4.34 -8.54 0.22
C ASP A 217 -3.89 -9.30 1.45
N VAL A 218 -4.81 -10.01 2.12
CA VAL A 218 -4.48 -10.84 3.29
C VAL A 218 -3.49 -11.94 2.93
N LEU A 219 -3.70 -12.63 1.80
CA LEU A 219 -2.85 -13.75 1.39
C LEU A 219 -1.46 -13.30 0.96
N ASP A 220 -1.33 -12.15 0.31
CA ASP A 220 -0.01 -11.63 -0.09
C ASP A 220 0.77 -11.14 1.14
N LEU A 221 0.12 -10.40 2.05
CA LEU A 221 0.72 -9.98 3.32
C LEU A 221 1.12 -11.15 4.23
N ALA A 222 0.34 -12.23 4.23
CA ALA A 222 0.66 -13.46 4.96
C ALA A 222 1.79 -14.29 4.32
N GLY A 223 2.33 -13.87 3.16
CA GLY A 223 3.40 -14.57 2.45
C GLY A 223 2.93 -15.83 1.70
N TRP A 224 1.68 -15.84 1.22
CA TRP A 224 1.07 -16.97 0.50
C TRP A 224 0.76 -16.63 -0.98
N PRO A 225 1.79 -16.38 -1.81
CA PRO A 225 1.63 -15.86 -3.17
C PRO A 225 0.84 -16.79 -4.09
N GLY A 226 0.92 -18.12 -3.88
CA GLY A 226 0.16 -19.09 -4.67
C GLY A 226 -1.36 -18.99 -4.43
N ALA A 227 -1.79 -18.71 -3.20
CA ALA A 227 -3.20 -18.52 -2.87
C ALA A 227 -3.65 -17.10 -3.29
N ALA A 228 -2.81 -16.08 -3.07
CA ALA A 228 -3.06 -14.72 -3.55
C ALA A 228 -3.27 -14.68 -5.08
N GLN A 229 -2.49 -15.43 -5.85
CA GLN A 229 -2.67 -15.55 -7.30
C GLN A 229 -4.00 -16.21 -7.70
N ARG A 230 -4.54 -17.14 -6.89
CA ARG A 230 -5.87 -17.72 -7.11
C ARG A 230 -6.96 -16.69 -6.86
N ALA A 231 -6.85 -15.93 -5.77
CA ALA A 231 -7.74 -14.81 -5.48
C ALA A 231 -7.71 -13.74 -6.58
N ARG A 232 -6.52 -13.41 -7.10
CA ARG A 232 -6.36 -12.50 -8.26
C ARG A 232 -7.12 -13.01 -9.48
N ARG A 233 -6.98 -14.29 -9.83
CA ARG A 233 -7.68 -14.88 -10.98
C ARG A 233 -9.20 -14.85 -10.80
N ALA A 234 -9.69 -15.18 -9.61
CA ALA A 234 -11.12 -15.10 -9.30
C ALA A 234 -11.64 -13.67 -9.43
N ARG A 235 -10.94 -12.69 -8.83
CA ARG A 235 -11.24 -11.25 -8.93
C ARG A 235 -11.31 -10.80 -10.39
N ASP A 236 -10.27 -11.07 -11.16
CA ASP A 236 -10.15 -10.62 -12.54
C ASP A 236 -11.23 -11.26 -13.43
N ALA A 237 -11.51 -12.56 -13.26
CA ALA A 237 -12.59 -13.27 -13.95
C ALA A 237 -13.98 -12.66 -13.64
N LEU A 238 -14.22 -12.27 -12.38
CA LEU A 238 -15.44 -11.58 -11.96
C LEU A 238 -15.55 -10.17 -12.57
N LEU A 239 -14.43 -9.45 -12.68
CA LEU A 239 -14.39 -8.10 -13.25
C LEU A 239 -14.67 -8.08 -14.75
N VAL A 240 -14.14 -9.03 -15.52
CA VAL A 240 -14.35 -9.15 -16.97
C VAL A 240 -15.66 -9.87 -17.33
N GLY A 241 -16.43 -10.32 -16.35
CA GLY A 241 -17.72 -10.96 -16.56
C GLY A 241 -17.64 -12.40 -17.11
N ALA A 242 -16.63 -13.17 -16.67
CA ALA A 242 -16.50 -14.58 -17.04
C ALA A 242 -17.72 -15.43 -16.63
N GLU A 243 -17.83 -16.62 -17.22
CA GLU A 243 -18.97 -17.50 -17.00
C GLU A 243 -19.14 -17.87 -15.51
N PRO A 244 -20.39 -17.98 -15.00
CA PRO A 244 -20.64 -18.32 -13.60
C PRO A 244 -19.95 -19.62 -13.14
N ALA A 245 -19.89 -20.63 -14.02
CA ALA A 245 -19.26 -21.90 -13.71
C ALA A 245 -17.73 -21.77 -13.51
N GLU A 246 -17.07 -20.92 -14.32
CA GLU A 246 -15.64 -20.66 -14.22
C GLU A 246 -15.32 -19.91 -12.92
N THR A 247 -16.05 -18.84 -12.63
CA THR A 247 -15.87 -18.06 -11.40
C THR A 247 -16.13 -18.89 -10.14
N THR A 248 -17.13 -19.78 -10.16
CA THR A 248 -17.39 -20.73 -9.06
C THR A 248 -16.23 -21.69 -8.86
N ALA A 249 -15.71 -22.29 -9.93
CA ALA A 249 -14.58 -23.21 -9.84
C ALA A 249 -13.31 -22.53 -9.29
N LEU A 250 -13.05 -21.29 -9.68
CA LEU A 250 -11.92 -20.51 -9.16
C LEU A 250 -12.04 -20.22 -7.65
N LEU A 251 -13.26 -19.93 -7.17
CA LEU A 251 -13.53 -19.71 -5.75
C LEU A 251 -13.44 -21.01 -4.94
N ASP A 252 -13.92 -22.13 -5.48
CA ASP A 252 -13.79 -23.46 -4.84
C ASP A 252 -12.32 -23.87 -4.72
N ASP A 253 -11.51 -23.64 -5.77
CA ASP A 253 -10.07 -23.90 -5.75
C ASP A 253 -9.33 -23.02 -4.74
N LEU A 254 -9.74 -21.75 -4.59
CA LEU A 254 -9.21 -20.83 -3.60
C LEU A 254 -9.54 -21.29 -2.17
N GLU A 255 -10.80 -21.61 -1.90
CA GLU A 255 -11.26 -22.10 -0.59
C GLU A 255 -10.51 -23.38 -0.20
N LEU A 256 -10.38 -24.33 -1.13
CA LEU A 256 -9.65 -25.57 -0.90
C LEU A 256 -8.17 -25.32 -0.60
N ALA A 257 -7.53 -24.39 -1.30
CA ALA A 257 -6.13 -24.04 -1.06
C ALA A 257 -5.91 -23.44 0.34
N VAL A 258 -6.81 -22.54 0.77
CA VAL A 258 -6.76 -21.92 2.11
C VAL A 258 -7.02 -22.96 3.19
N CYS A 259 -8.10 -23.73 3.10
CA CYS A 259 -8.48 -24.73 4.10
C CYS A 259 -7.43 -25.84 4.30
N ARG A 260 -6.68 -26.20 3.24
CA ARG A 260 -5.66 -27.26 3.32
C ARG A 260 -4.32 -26.78 3.87
N SER A 261 -4.13 -25.47 4.02
CA SER A 261 -2.85 -24.94 4.48
C SER A 261 -2.80 -24.81 6.00
N HIS A 262 -2.18 -25.79 6.65
CA HIS A 262 -1.94 -25.75 8.10
C HIS A 262 -1.02 -24.60 8.52
N VAL A 263 -0.04 -24.23 7.67
CA VAL A 263 0.90 -23.16 7.97
C VAL A 263 0.23 -21.79 7.86
N LEU A 264 -0.63 -21.57 6.84
CA LEU A 264 -1.45 -20.36 6.76
C LEU A 264 -2.38 -20.23 7.97
N ARG A 265 -3.08 -21.32 8.30
CA ARG A 265 -3.93 -21.36 9.48
C ARG A 265 -3.15 -21.02 10.74
N TRP A 266 -2.00 -21.64 10.95
CA TRP A 266 -1.16 -21.37 12.11
C TRP A 266 -0.68 -19.91 12.17
N SER A 267 -0.29 -19.33 11.02
CA SER A 267 0.19 -17.95 10.93
C SER A 267 -0.88 -16.91 11.23
N LEU A 268 -2.13 -17.18 10.87
CA LEU A 268 -3.25 -16.25 11.04
C LEU A 268 -4.03 -16.49 12.35
N ASN A 269 -3.81 -17.63 12.99
CA ASN A 269 -4.53 -18.05 14.18
C ASN A 269 -4.22 -17.13 15.38
N GLY A 270 -5.27 -16.60 15.99
CA GLY A 270 -5.16 -15.70 17.14
C GLY A 270 -4.79 -14.25 16.82
N LEU A 271 -4.60 -13.88 15.54
CA LEU A 271 -4.34 -12.49 15.15
C LEU A 271 -5.63 -11.65 15.22
N ALA A 272 -5.65 -10.70 16.16
CA ALA A 272 -6.80 -9.85 16.50
C ALA A 272 -8.09 -10.67 16.60
N THR A 273 -8.17 -11.55 17.61
CA THR A 273 -9.38 -12.33 17.91
C THR A 273 -10.45 -11.41 18.49
N LEU A 274 -11.53 -11.18 17.73
CA LEU A 274 -12.61 -10.27 18.11
C LEU A 274 -13.83 -11.05 18.60
N ASN A 275 -14.28 -10.75 19.82
CA ASN A 275 -15.45 -11.39 20.43
C ASN A 275 -16.75 -10.83 19.82
N PRO A 276 -17.68 -11.68 19.33
CA PRO A 276 -18.99 -11.25 18.83
C PRO A 276 -19.78 -10.35 19.77
N ASP A 277 -19.72 -10.59 21.08
CA ASP A 277 -20.46 -9.82 22.07
C ASP A 277 -19.88 -8.42 22.24
N ASP A 278 -18.57 -8.29 22.12
CA ASP A 278 -17.86 -7.02 22.25
C ASP A 278 -18.09 -6.18 21.00
N LEU A 279 -18.03 -6.81 19.82
CA LEU A 279 -18.39 -6.18 18.54
C LEU A 279 -19.81 -5.62 18.60
N ARG A 280 -20.79 -6.42 19.04
CA ARG A 280 -22.19 -5.96 19.21
C ARG A 280 -22.32 -4.80 20.19
N ARG A 281 -21.60 -4.83 21.32
CA ARG A 281 -21.62 -3.72 22.30
C ARG A 281 -21.04 -2.42 21.75
N ARG A 282 -20.04 -2.53 20.87
CA ARG A 282 -19.37 -1.40 20.22
C ARG A 282 -20.03 -0.96 18.91
N GLY A 283 -21.08 -1.64 18.45
CA GLY A 283 -21.70 -1.35 17.14
C GLY A 283 -20.83 -1.74 15.95
N LEU A 284 -19.84 -2.62 16.12
CA LEU A 284 -18.94 -3.04 15.06
C LEU A 284 -19.50 -4.20 14.23
N PRO A 285 -19.05 -4.37 12.97
CA PRO A 285 -19.53 -5.43 12.09
C PRO A 285 -19.39 -6.83 12.69
N ALA A 286 -20.48 -7.62 12.67
CA ALA A 286 -20.46 -9.01 13.14
C ALA A 286 -19.52 -9.90 12.29
N THR A 287 -19.27 -9.49 11.05
CA THR A 287 -18.35 -10.12 10.10
C THR A 287 -16.89 -10.04 10.54
N TRP A 288 -16.55 -9.26 11.57
CA TRP A 288 -15.19 -9.16 12.10
C TRP A 288 -14.87 -10.21 13.17
N ALA A 289 -15.88 -10.94 13.64
CA ALA A 289 -15.73 -11.93 14.71
C ALA A 289 -14.71 -13.03 14.38
N GLY A 290 -13.99 -13.49 15.40
CA GLY A 290 -12.93 -14.49 15.28
C GLY A 290 -11.57 -13.85 15.01
N ASP A 291 -10.58 -14.67 14.65
CA ASP A 291 -9.25 -14.21 14.27
C ASP A 291 -9.12 -13.91 12.76
N ALA A 292 -7.92 -13.57 12.30
CA ALA A 292 -7.67 -13.26 10.90
C ALA A 292 -7.98 -14.42 9.94
N HIS A 293 -7.82 -15.68 10.38
CA HIS A 293 -8.15 -16.85 9.57
C HIS A 293 -9.66 -17.04 9.46
N ASP A 294 -10.40 -16.87 10.56
CA ASP A 294 -11.86 -16.93 10.56
C ASP A 294 -12.47 -15.85 9.64
N ARG A 295 -11.91 -14.63 9.69
CA ARG A 295 -12.31 -13.53 8.78
C ARG A 295 -12.01 -13.86 7.32
N LEU A 296 -10.83 -14.41 7.01
CA LEU A 296 -10.45 -14.83 5.66
C LEU A 296 -11.43 -15.86 5.08
N LEU A 297 -11.78 -16.90 5.83
CA LEU A 297 -12.76 -17.90 5.39
C LEU A 297 -14.14 -17.28 5.17
N ARG A 298 -14.55 -16.36 6.05
CA ARG A 298 -15.83 -15.66 5.92
C ARG A 298 -15.87 -14.79 4.67
N GLN A 299 -14.79 -14.08 4.33
CA GLN A 299 -14.69 -13.31 3.09
C GLN A 299 -14.82 -14.21 1.86
N ILE A 300 -14.23 -15.42 1.88
CA ILE A 300 -14.40 -16.40 0.78
C ILE A 300 -15.88 -16.80 0.66
N SER A 301 -16.57 -17.08 1.76
CA SER A 301 -18.02 -17.36 1.73
C SER A 301 -18.82 -16.17 1.18
N GLN A 302 -18.51 -14.95 1.63
CA GLN A 302 -19.15 -13.72 1.14
C GLN A 302 -18.91 -13.48 -0.35
N ALA A 303 -17.71 -13.81 -0.86
CA ALA A 303 -17.41 -13.74 -2.29
C ALA A 303 -18.31 -14.69 -3.09
N ARG A 304 -18.52 -15.92 -2.61
CA ARG A 304 -19.40 -16.93 -3.24
C ARG A 304 -20.87 -16.51 -3.21
N GLU A 305 -21.28 -15.82 -2.15
CA GLU A 305 -22.63 -15.29 -1.97
C GLU A 305 -22.85 -13.94 -2.69
N ASN A 306 -21.79 -13.38 -3.30
CA ASN A 306 -21.79 -12.04 -3.89
C ASN A 306 -22.27 -10.95 -2.91
N THR A 307 -21.87 -11.08 -1.64
CA THR A 307 -22.22 -10.16 -0.56
C THR A 307 -21.25 -8.97 -0.55
N ALA A 308 -21.80 -7.76 -0.56
CA ALA A 308 -21.00 -6.53 -0.49
C ALA A 308 -20.19 -6.47 0.82
N PRO A 309 -18.94 -6.01 0.78
CA PRO A 309 -18.24 -5.63 2.00
C PRO A 309 -19.00 -4.55 2.76
N GLU A 310 -18.74 -4.49 4.06
CA GLU A 310 -19.30 -3.45 4.92
C GLU A 310 -18.62 -2.11 4.62
N VAL A 311 -19.40 -1.08 4.36
CA VAL A 311 -18.87 0.30 4.23
C VAL A 311 -18.67 0.85 5.64
N ILE A 312 -17.47 1.36 5.90
CA ILE A 312 -17.06 1.83 7.21
C ILE A 312 -17.39 3.32 7.37
N ASP A 313 -18.07 3.66 8.47
CA ASP A 313 -18.29 5.04 8.87
C ASP A 313 -17.19 5.55 9.82
N ALA A 314 -17.28 6.82 10.22
CA ALA A 314 -16.30 7.45 11.10
C ALA A 314 -16.22 6.80 12.50
N ASP A 315 -17.33 6.24 13.01
CA ASP A 315 -17.38 5.61 14.32
C ASP A 315 -16.63 4.26 14.31
N ILE A 316 -16.81 3.50 13.23
CA ILE A 316 -16.07 2.25 13.01
C ILE A 316 -14.58 2.56 12.78
N LEU A 317 -14.24 3.62 12.03
CA LEU A 317 -12.86 4.06 11.83
C LEU A 317 -12.16 4.38 13.17
N GLY A 318 -12.86 5.11 14.05
CA GLY A 318 -12.38 5.45 15.39
C GLY A 318 -12.17 4.26 16.33
N SER A 319 -12.70 3.07 15.99
CA SER A 319 -12.49 1.84 16.75
C SER A 319 -11.28 1.02 16.31
N LEU A 320 -10.70 1.30 15.14
CA LEU A 320 -9.54 0.58 14.63
C LEU A 320 -8.29 0.67 15.52
N PRO A 321 -7.97 1.81 16.15
CA PRO A 321 -6.83 1.90 17.06
C PRO A 321 -6.81 0.83 18.16
N ASP A 322 -7.96 0.56 18.78
CA ASP A 322 -8.06 -0.47 19.83
C ASP A 322 -7.83 -1.88 19.31
N ILE A 323 -8.11 -2.13 18.02
CA ILE A 323 -7.94 -3.44 17.38
C ILE A 323 -6.47 -3.70 17.05
N VAL A 324 -5.72 -2.66 16.70
CA VAL A 324 -4.31 -2.76 16.29
C VAL A 324 -3.32 -2.51 17.44
N ALA A 325 -3.77 -1.92 18.54
CA ALA A 325 -2.96 -1.73 19.73
C ALA A 325 -2.43 -3.07 20.26
N GLY A 326 -1.13 -3.11 20.56
CA GLY A 326 -0.40 -4.30 21.00
C GLY A 326 0.01 -5.25 19.87
N LEU A 327 -0.31 -4.94 18.60
CA LEU A 327 0.19 -5.69 17.45
C LEU A 327 1.49 -5.09 16.93
N ASP A 328 2.32 -5.93 16.30
CA ASP A 328 3.40 -5.43 15.46
C ASP A 328 2.86 -4.87 14.12
N VAL A 329 3.70 -4.10 13.42
CA VAL A 329 3.31 -3.45 12.15
C VAL A 329 2.86 -4.45 11.07
N ALA A 330 3.47 -5.63 10.98
CA ALA A 330 3.10 -6.63 9.97
C ALA A 330 1.75 -7.28 10.31
N ALA A 331 1.54 -7.65 11.58
CA ALA A 331 0.28 -8.16 12.07
C ALA A 331 -0.86 -7.13 11.90
N ALA A 332 -0.61 -5.86 12.21
CA ALA A 332 -1.58 -4.78 12.00
C ALA A 332 -1.99 -4.65 10.53
N ARG A 333 -1.05 -4.76 9.58
CA ARG A 333 -1.37 -4.75 8.13
C ARG A 333 -2.27 -5.91 7.73
N VAL A 334 -1.95 -7.13 8.17
CA VAL A 334 -2.78 -8.32 7.91
C VAL A 334 -4.18 -8.15 8.50
N VAL A 335 -4.27 -7.61 9.72
CA VAL A 335 -5.56 -7.36 10.39
C VAL A 335 -6.38 -6.34 9.62
N ILE A 336 -5.82 -5.16 9.28
CA ILE A 336 -6.53 -4.12 8.51
C ILE A 336 -7.01 -4.65 7.15
N ALA A 337 -6.16 -5.38 6.41
CA ALA A 337 -6.57 -6.02 5.16
C ALA A 337 -7.73 -7.03 5.38
N GLY A 338 -7.65 -7.82 6.44
CA GLY A 338 -8.67 -8.82 6.81
C GLY A 338 -9.97 -8.26 7.37
N LEU A 339 -10.02 -6.98 7.77
CA LEU A 339 -11.26 -6.31 8.15
C LEU A 339 -12.11 -5.94 6.92
N GLY A 340 -11.53 -5.93 5.72
CA GLY A 340 -12.24 -5.66 4.46
C GLY A 340 -12.80 -4.23 4.41
N ILE A 341 -12.00 -3.27 4.85
CA ILE A 341 -12.40 -1.86 4.98
C ILE A 341 -12.56 -1.23 3.60
N ASP A 342 -13.71 -0.60 3.36
CA ASP A 342 -13.91 0.30 2.23
C ASP A 342 -14.05 1.74 2.73
N THR A 343 -13.14 2.61 2.30
CA THR A 343 -12.99 4.02 2.73
C THR A 343 -13.81 5.00 1.89
N ALA A 344 -14.70 4.51 1.03
CA ALA A 344 -15.54 5.37 0.21
C ALA A 344 -16.21 6.44 1.08
N GLU A 345 -15.95 7.72 0.76
CA GLU A 345 -16.43 8.82 1.59
C GLU A 345 -17.96 8.74 1.74
N HIS A 346 -18.41 8.77 3.00
CA HIS A 346 -19.72 9.30 3.31
C HIS A 346 -19.68 10.79 2.98
N GLY A 347 -19.97 11.15 1.73
CA GLY A 347 -20.24 12.54 1.39
C GLY A 347 -21.31 13.05 2.33
N THR A 348 -20.92 13.92 3.28
CA THR A 348 -21.85 14.71 4.06
C THR A 348 -22.77 15.43 3.06
N ARG A 349 -24.04 15.04 3.06
CA ARG A 349 -25.11 15.71 2.32
C ARG A 349 -25.24 17.16 2.73
#